data_AF-X1F2V6-F1
#
_entry.id   AF-X1F2V6-F1
#
_cell.length_a   1.000
_cell.length_b   1.000
_cell.length_c   1.000
_cell.angle_alpha   90.00
_cell.angle_beta   90.00
_cell.angle_gamma   90.00
#
_symmetry.space_group_name_H-M   'P 1'
#
loop_
_entity.id
_entity.type
_entity.pdbx_description
1 polymer ?
#
loop_
_entity_poly.entity_id
_entity_poly.type
_entity_poly.pdbx_seq_one_letter_code
_entity_poly.pdbx_strand_id
1 'polypeptide(L)'
;IYDQEEYKQALTWVKNNCKEGKDYNSVPKSRDQKDAEWKTVVKMAIIARDLMVGNPKLKEMGFGEEALGHNAILAGFQGQRQWTDYQPNGDFLEAILCSSFDWNGLRTPYLVATENDSLNGVVMLFGHLLTNTAQM
;
A
#
# COMPACT_ATOMS: atom_id res chain seq x y z
N ILE A 1 5.57 -6.20 10.90
CA ILE A 1 4.50 -7.00 11.54
C ILE A 1 3.32 -6.97 10.58
N TYR A 2 2.80 -8.12 10.15
CA TYR A 2 1.71 -8.23 9.17
C TYR A 2 1.16 -9.67 9.15
N ASP A 3 -0.07 -9.87 8.69
CA ASP A 3 -0.66 -11.19 8.50
C ASP A 3 0.04 -11.96 7.37
N GLN A 4 0.66 -13.10 7.71
CA GLN A 4 1.38 -13.93 6.75
C GLN A 4 0.47 -14.67 5.77
N GLU A 5 -0.75 -15.03 6.18
CA GLU A 5 -1.70 -15.72 5.31
C GLU A 5 -2.29 -14.75 4.30
N GLU A 6 -2.65 -13.54 4.72
CA GLU A 6 -3.04 -12.47 3.79
C GLU A 6 -1.91 -12.17 2.81
N TYR A 7 -0.68 -12.01 3.29
CA TYR A 7 0.46 -11.70 2.42
C TYR A 7 0.66 -12.74 1.30
N LYS A 8 0.47 -14.03 1.59
CA LYS A 8 0.54 -15.10 0.57
C LYS A 8 -0.56 -14.95 -0.48
N GLN A 9 -1.78 -14.63 -0.06
CA GLN A 9 -2.91 -14.41 -0.96
C GLN A 9 -2.68 -13.16 -1.83
N ALA A 10 -2.25 -12.06 -1.21
CA ALA A 10 -1.91 -10.80 -1.86
C ALA A 10 -0.84 -11.00 -2.93
N LEU A 11 0.27 -11.64 -2.59
CA LEU A 11 1.37 -11.85 -3.54
C LEU A 11 0.95 -12.77 -4.71
N THR A 12 0.12 -13.78 -4.44
CA THR A 12 -0.41 -14.66 -5.49
C THR A 12 -1.34 -13.88 -6.43
N TRP A 13 -2.23 -13.06 -5.88
CA TRP A 13 -3.12 -12.21 -6.66
C TRP A 13 -2.34 -11.21 -7.51
N VAL A 14 -1.34 -10.54 -6.94
CA VAL A 14 -0.49 -9.56 -7.65
C VAL A 14 0.22 -10.21 -8.83
N LYS A 15 0.79 -11.40 -8.65
CA LYS A 15 1.44 -12.14 -9.74
C LYS A 15 0.49 -12.48 -10.89
N ASN A 16 -0.77 -12.75 -10.59
CA ASN A 16 -1.77 -13.15 -11.59
C ASN A 16 -2.41 -11.95 -12.31
N ASN A 17 -2.49 -10.79 -11.65
CA ASN A 17 -3.29 -9.65 -12.13
C ASN A 17 -2.46 -8.42 -12.51
N CYS A 18 -1.31 -8.19 -11.86
CA CYS A 18 -0.46 -7.03 -12.11
C CYS A 18 0.62 -7.38 -13.15
N LYS A 19 0.37 -7.03 -14.42
CA LYS A 19 1.31 -7.27 -15.51
C LYS A 19 2.49 -6.28 -15.43
N GLU A 20 3.70 -6.79 -15.23
CA GLU A 20 4.91 -5.95 -15.24
C GLU A 20 5.13 -5.36 -16.65
N GLY A 21 5.26 -4.03 -16.72
CA GLY A 21 5.48 -3.30 -17.96
C GLY A 21 6.90 -3.46 -18.52
N LYS A 22 7.15 -2.84 -19.67
CA LYS A 22 8.50 -2.76 -20.24
C LYS A 22 9.42 -1.98 -19.29
N ASP A 23 10.59 -2.54 -19.02
CA ASP A 23 11.64 -1.86 -18.26
C ASP A 23 12.40 -0.88 -19.17
N TYR A 24 12.46 0.39 -18.75
CA TYR A 24 13.12 1.47 -19.47
C TYR A 24 14.47 1.88 -18.87
N ASN A 25 14.93 1.21 -17.81
CA ASN A 25 16.23 1.49 -17.21
C ASN A 25 17.36 1.08 -18.16
N SER A 26 18.41 1.91 -18.24
CA SER A 26 19.63 1.58 -18.99
C SER A 26 20.32 0.34 -18.41
N VAL A 27 20.25 0.17 -17.08
CA VAL A 27 20.69 -1.01 -16.35
C VAL A 27 19.47 -1.59 -15.63
N PRO A 28 18.79 -2.58 -16.22
CA PRO A 28 17.64 -3.21 -15.57
C PRO A 28 18.09 -4.07 -14.39
N LYS A 29 17.25 -4.11 -13.36
CA LYS A 29 17.43 -5.03 -12.23
C LYS A 29 17.22 -6.49 -12.68
N SER A 30 17.89 -7.42 -12.00
CA SER A 30 17.69 -8.85 -12.26
C SER A 30 16.26 -9.29 -11.90
N ARG A 31 15.79 -10.42 -12.45
CA ARG A 31 14.46 -10.97 -12.11
C ARG A 31 14.32 -11.22 -10.61
N ASP A 32 15.37 -11.76 -9.97
CA ASP A 32 15.36 -12.03 -8.53
C ASP A 32 15.23 -10.75 -7.69
N GLN A 33 15.89 -9.67 -8.11
CA GLN A 33 15.75 -8.36 -7.47
C GLN A 33 14.33 -7.85 -7.62
N LYS A 34 13.76 -7.86 -8.83
CA LYS A 34 12.39 -7.42 -9.08
C LYS A 34 11.37 -8.24 -8.29
N ASP A 35 11.57 -9.55 -8.17
CA ASP A 35 10.71 -10.43 -7.37
C ASP A 35 10.83 -10.15 -5.87
N ALA A 36 12.00 -9.76 -5.38
CA ALA A 36 12.19 -9.29 -4.01
C ALA A 36 11.50 -7.93 -3.77
N GLU A 37 11.50 -7.05 -4.76
CA GLU A 37 10.81 -5.75 -4.70
C GLU A 37 9.30 -5.95 -4.66
N TRP A 38 8.74 -6.83 -5.50
CA TRP A 38 7.32 -7.20 -5.44
C TRP A 38 6.90 -7.71 -4.05
N LYS A 39 7.71 -8.59 -3.45
CA LYS A 39 7.47 -9.06 -2.06
C LYS A 39 7.49 -7.91 -1.04
N THR A 40 8.30 -6.89 -1.28
CA THR A 40 8.44 -5.75 -0.37
C THR A 40 7.27 -4.78 -0.53
N VAL A 41 6.95 -4.36 -1.75
CA VAL A 41 5.86 -3.38 -1.99
C VAL A 41 4.48 -3.93 -1.63
N VAL A 42 4.26 -5.24 -1.76
CA VAL A 42 3.01 -5.88 -1.27
C VAL A 42 2.91 -5.81 0.25
N LYS A 43 4.00 -6.03 0.98
CA LYS A 43 4.02 -5.87 2.44
C LYS A 43 3.83 -4.41 2.83
N MET A 44 4.40 -3.47 2.09
CA MET A 44 4.24 -2.03 2.34
C MET A 44 2.75 -1.64 2.27
N ALA A 45 2.01 -2.13 1.28
CA ALA A 45 0.56 -1.89 1.18
C ALA A 45 -0.23 -2.46 2.37
N ILE A 46 0.05 -3.70 2.78
CA ILE A 46 -0.60 -4.33 3.95
C ILE A 46 -0.29 -3.53 5.23
N ILE A 47 0.99 -3.24 5.47
CA ILE A 47 1.43 -2.53 6.68
C ILE A 47 0.87 -1.11 6.72
N ALA A 48 0.87 -0.38 5.59
CA ALA A 48 0.31 0.96 5.54
C ALA A 48 -1.19 0.97 5.88
N ARG A 49 -1.97 0.02 5.33
CA ARG A 49 -3.38 -0.13 5.70
C ARG A 49 -3.56 -0.47 7.18
N ASP A 50 -2.80 -1.43 7.69
CA ASP A 50 -2.89 -1.86 9.09
C ASP A 50 -2.53 -0.71 10.04
N LEU A 51 -1.57 0.15 9.69
CA LEU A 51 -1.27 1.37 10.43
C LEU A 51 -2.44 2.35 10.43
N MET A 52 -3.17 2.49 9.32
CA MET A 52 -4.31 3.41 9.24
C MET A 52 -5.48 2.96 10.11
N VAL A 53 -5.93 1.72 9.93
CA VAL A 53 -7.22 1.24 10.45
C VAL A 53 -7.13 0.10 11.47
N GLY A 54 -5.91 -0.34 11.80
CA GLY A 54 -5.70 -1.47 12.69
C GLY A 54 -5.93 -2.81 11.99
N ASN A 55 -5.59 -3.89 12.69
CA ASN A 55 -5.79 -5.25 12.20
C ASN A 55 -5.91 -6.25 13.36
N PRO A 56 -7.09 -6.86 13.58
CA PRO A 56 -7.30 -7.85 14.64
C PRO A 56 -6.36 -9.06 14.58
N LYS A 57 -5.88 -9.46 13.38
CA LYS A 57 -4.91 -10.55 13.24
C LYS A 57 -3.58 -10.27 13.92
N LEU A 58 -3.17 -9.00 13.99
CA LEU A 58 -1.96 -8.63 14.71
C LEU A 58 -2.09 -8.90 16.21
N LYS A 59 -3.28 -8.67 16.78
CA LYS A 59 -3.56 -9.00 18.19
C LYS A 59 -3.52 -10.51 18.43
N GLU A 60 -4.09 -11.31 17.55
CA GLU A 60 -4.00 -12.78 17.61
C GLU A 60 -2.54 -13.27 17.54
N MET A 61 -1.69 -12.54 16.83
CA MET A 61 -0.24 -12.81 16.71
C MET A 61 0.59 -12.26 17.90
N GLY A 62 -0.04 -11.63 18.90
CA GLY A 62 0.62 -11.07 20.08
C GLY A 62 1.02 -9.59 19.97
N PHE A 63 0.71 -8.92 18.85
CA PHE A 63 0.99 -7.50 18.59
C PHE A 63 -0.25 -6.65 18.89
N GLY A 64 -0.61 -6.60 20.17
CA GLY A 64 -1.86 -5.95 20.62
C GLY A 64 -1.87 -4.43 20.47
N GLU A 65 -0.71 -3.79 20.55
CA GLU A 65 -0.56 -2.34 20.35
C GLU A 65 -0.74 -1.98 18.87
N GLU A 66 -0.01 -2.65 17.99
CA GLU A 66 -0.03 -2.42 16.54
C GLU A 66 -1.40 -2.77 15.93
N ALA A 67 -2.14 -3.69 16.55
CA ALA A 67 -3.49 -4.05 16.13
C ALA A 67 -4.51 -2.90 16.19
N LEU A 68 -4.24 -1.85 16.97
CA LEU A 68 -5.14 -0.70 17.15
C LEU A 68 -5.17 0.23 15.93
N GLY A 69 -4.06 0.33 15.20
CA GLY A 69 -3.89 1.35 14.16
C GLY A 69 -3.94 2.78 14.71
N HIS A 70 -4.15 3.75 13.80
CA HIS A 70 -4.13 5.18 14.12
C HIS A 70 -5.48 5.87 13.90
N ASN A 71 -6.56 5.11 13.66
CA ASN A 71 -7.90 5.63 13.36
C ASN A 71 -7.87 6.69 12.23
N ALA A 72 -7.06 6.44 11.21
CA ALA A 72 -6.77 7.41 10.16
C ALA A 72 -7.73 7.23 8.98
N ILE A 73 -8.47 8.29 8.63
CA ILE A 73 -9.32 8.35 7.43
C ILE A 73 -8.55 8.78 6.17
N LEU A 74 -7.35 9.34 6.35
CA LEU A 74 -6.42 9.78 5.32
C LEU A 74 -5.00 9.59 5.87
N ALA A 75 -4.09 9.14 5.03
CA ALA A 75 -2.67 9.04 5.34
C ALA A 75 -1.81 9.67 4.24
N GLY A 76 -0.51 9.73 4.47
CA GLY A 76 0.48 10.11 3.47
C GLY A 76 1.74 9.26 3.62
N PHE A 77 2.39 8.95 2.50
CA PHE A 77 3.65 8.22 2.49
C PHE A 77 4.75 9.13 1.95
N GLN A 78 5.70 9.51 2.79
CA GLN A 78 6.74 10.48 2.40
C GLN A 78 7.57 9.97 1.22
N GLY A 79 7.99 8.70 1.25
CA GLY A 79 8.83 8.10 0.21
C GLY A 79 10.17 8.82 0.02
N GLN A 80 10.19 9.83 -0.84
CA GLN A 80 11.40 10.57 -1.14
C GLN A 80 11.87 11.41 0.08
N ARG A 81 13.17 11.46 0.40
CA ARG A 81 14.30 10.72 -0.22
C ARG A 81 14.76 9.54 0.63
N GLN A 82 14.64 9.64 1.94
CA GLN A 82 15.27 8.74 2.90
C GLN A 82 14.80 7.29 2.76
N TRP A 83 13.54 7.08 2.38
CA TRP A 83 13.03 5.73 2.11
C TRP A 83 13.50 5.25 0.73
N THR A 84 13.18 5.99 -0.33
CA THR A 84 13.43 5.56 -1.72
C THR A 84 14.91 5.47 -2.09
N ASP A 85 15.80 6.13 -1.34
CA ASP A 85 17.25 6.01 -1.52
C ASP A 85 17.78 4.63 -1.07
N TYR A 86 16.98 3.84 -0.34
CA TYR A 86 17.38 2.52 0.17
C TYR A 86 16.38 1.39 -0.09
N GLN A 87 15.08 1.69 -0.07
CA GLN A 87 13.97 0.74 -0.19
C GLN A 87 13.16 0.97 -1.48
N PRO A 88 12.38 -0.02 -1.94
CA PRO A 88 11.42 0.16 -3.03
C PRO A 88 10.46 1.32 -2.75
N ASN A 89 10.04 2.03 -3.79
CA ASN A 89 9.21 3.22 -3.67
C ASN A 89 7.74 2.92 -3.30
N GLY A 90 6.97 4.00 -3.17
CA GLY A 90 5.59 3.97 -2.70
C GLY A 90 4.55 3.59 -3.75
N ASP A 91 4.90 3.61 -5.03
CA ASP A 91 3.94 3.64 -6.14
C ASP A 91 2.86 2.56 -6.06
N PHE A 92 3.25 1.32 -5.76
CA PHE A 92 2.29 0.22 -5.66
C PHE A 92 1.35 0.37 -4.45
N LEU A 93 1.86 0.78 -3.27
CA LEU A 93 1.02 0.94 -2.08
C LEU A 93 0.02 2.09 -2.27
N GLU A 94 0.45 3.19 -2.86
CA GLU A 94 -0.37 4.37 -3.11
C GLU A 94 -1.46 4.03 -4.13
N ALA A 95 -1.11 3.35 -5.22
CA ALA A 95 -2.05 2.93 -6.24
C ALA A 95 -3.09 1.92 -5.72
N ILE A 96 -2.66 0.84 -5.05
CA ILE A 96 -3.58 -0.23 -4.63
C ILE A 96 -4.47 0.22 -3.47
N LEU A 97 -3.97 1.06 -2.55
CA LEU A 97 -4.76 1.56 -1.43
C LEU A 97 -5.83 2.56 -1.92
N CYS A 98 -5.47 3.48 -2.81
CA CYS A 98 -6.42 4.44 -3.41
C CYS A 98 -7.38 3.79 -4.43
N SER A 99 -7.13 2.54 -4.85
CA SER A 99 -8.05 1.78 -5.68
C SER A 99 -9.25 1.25 -4.88
N SER A 100 -10.37 1.02 -5.57
CA SER A 100 -11.61 0.48 -4.98
C SER A 100 -11.63 -1.07 -4.88
N PHE A 101 -10.47 -1.71 -5.04
CA PHE A 101 -10.31 -3.15 -4.96
C PHE A 101 -8.87 -3.55 -4.67
N ASP A 102 -8.69 -4.74 -4.12
CA ASP A 102 -7.41 -5.44 -4.06
C ASP A 102 -7.65 -6.97 -4.01
N TRP A 103 -6.68 -7.72 -3.50
CA TRP A 103 -6.75 -9.17 -3.33
C TRP A 103 -7.88 -9.64 -2.39
N ASN A 104 -8.44 -8.77 -1.55
CA ASN A 104 -9.59 -9.06 -0.70
C ASN A 104 -10.95 -8.73 -1.37
N GLY A 105 -10.94 -8.30 -2.64
CA GLY A 105 -12.13 -7.96 -3.41
C GLY A 105 -12.42 -6.46 -3.48
N LEU A 106 -13.67 -6.11 -3.79
CA LEU A 106 -14.13 -4.71 -3.85
C LEU A 106 -14.21 -4.11 -2.44
N ARG A 107 -13.70 -2.88 -2.27
CA ARG A 107 -13.74 -2.16 -1.00
C ARG A 107 -13.71 -0.65 -1.18
N THR A 108 -13.99 0.08 -0.10
CA THR A 108 -13.71 1.52 -0.05
C THR A 108 -12.20 1.77 -0.21
N PRO A 109 -11.80 2.78 -1.00
CA PRO A 109 -10.42 3.24 -1.06
C PRO A 109 -9.87 3.66 0.30
N TYR A 110 -8.60 3.34 0.55
CA TYR A 110 -7.81 3.95 1.62
C TYR A 110 -7.01 5.09 1.00
N LEU A 111 -7.33 6.32 1.38
CA LEU A 111 -6.67 7.50 0.82
C LEU A 111 -5.25 7.63 1.38
N VAL A 112 -4.27 7.58 0.49
CA VAL A 112 -2.85 7.75 0.81
C VAL A 112 -2.26 8.77 -0.15
N ALA A 113 -1.84 9.92 0.37
CA ALA A 113 -1.20 10.97 -0.41
C ALA A 113 0.28 10.64 -0.66
N THR A 114 0.65 10.57 -1.94
CA THR A 114 2.05 10.48 -2.39
C THR A 114 2.87 11.63 -1.81
N GLU A 115 4.13 11.34 -1.48
CA GLU A 115 5.09 12.30 -0.91
C GLU A 115 4.66 12.96 0.41
N ASN A 116 3.67 12.36 1.08
CA ASN A 116 3.04 12.93 2.27
C ASN A 116 2.55 14.38 2.05
N ASP A 117 2.09 14.70 0.83
CA ASP A 117 1.40 15.96 0.56
C ASP A 117 0.02 15.95 1.22
N SER A 118 0.00 16.35 2.48
CA SER A 118 -1.23 16.41 3.28
C SER A 118 -2.31 17.31 2.68
N LEU A 119 -1.95 18.36 1.93
CA LEU A 119 -2.92 19.28 1.35
C LEU A 119 -3.61 18.65 0.15
N ASN A 120 -2.86 17.96 -0.71
CA ASN A 120 -3.47 17.15 -1.77
C ASN A 120 -4.34 16.03 -1.16
N GLY A 121 -3.87 15.39 -0.09
CA GLY A 121 -4.65 14.39 0.65
C GLY A 121 -6.00 14.91 1.14
N VAL A 122 -6.09 16.15 1.64
CA VAL A 122 -7.36 16.76 2.06
C VAL A 122 -8.30 16.96 0.87
N VAL A 123 -7.78 17.35 -0.30
CA VAL A 123 -8.59 17.48 -1.53
C VAL A 123 -9.13 16.11 -1.97
N MET A 124 -8.29 15.06 -1.94
CA MET A 124 -8.73 13.68 -2.18
C MET A 124 -9.84 13.31 -1.18
N LEU A 125 -9.65 13.60 0.11
CA LEU A 125 -10.65 13.30 1.13
C LEU A 125 -11.98 14.00 0.88
N PHE A 126 -11.97 15.28 0.47
CA PHE A 126 -13.19 16.00 0.11
C PHE A 126 -13.90 15.35 -1.08
N GLY A 127 -13.17 15.05 -2.15
CA GLY A 127 -13.74 14.37 -3.30
C GLY A 127 -14.35 13.03 -2.91
N HIS A 128 -13.63 12.24 -2.13
CA HIS A 128 -14.08 10.92 -1.68
C HIS A 128 -15.34 11.00 -0.83
N LEU A 129 -15.40 11.90 0.16
CA LEU A 129 -16.56 12.05 1.04
C LEU A 129 -17.81 12.56 0.33
N LEU A 130 -17.65 13.26 -0.81
CA LEU A 130 -18.76 13.76 -1.60
C LEU A 130 -19.30 12.75 -2.61
N THR A 131 -18.44 11.87 -3.13
CA THR A 131 -18.79 11.00 -4.26
C THR A 131 -18.77 9.51 -3.93
N ASN A 132 -18.14 9.11 -2.82
CA ASN A 132 -17.79 7.72 -2.49
C ASN A 132 -16.99 7.00 -3.60
N THR A 133 -16.25 7.76 -4.43
CA THR A 133 -15.39 7.19 -5.48
C THR A 133 -13.92 7.23 -5.10
N ALA A 134 -13.10 6.41 -5.76
CA ALA A 134 -11.65 6.57 -5.77
C ALA A 134 -11.24 7.96 -6.27
N GLN A 135 -10.07 8.42 -5.85
CA GLN A 135 -9.52 9.74 -6.13
C GLN A 135 -8.19 9.60 -6.86
N MET A 136 -7.92 10.54 -7.77
CA MET A 136 -6.69 10.64 -8.54
C MET A 136 -6.04 11.99 -8.28
#